data_AF-A0A5P1FB16-F1
#
_entry.id   AF-A0A5P1FB16-F1
#
_cell.length_a   1.000
_cell.length_b   1.000
_cell.length_c   1.000
_cell.angle_alpha   90.00
_cell.angle_beta   90.00
_cell.angle_gamma   90.00
#
_symmetry.space_group_name_H-M   'P 1'
#
loop_
_entity.id
_entity.type
_entity.pdbx_description
1 polymer ?
#
loop_
_entity_poly.entity_id
_entity_poly.type
_entity_poly.pdbx_seq_one_letter_code
_entity_poly.pdbx_strand_id
1 'polypeptide(L)'
;MGSGKEKIAFSEEQEVLVVKSWNAMKKDAAALSMKFFLRVFEIAPSAANLFSFLREDSNVPLENNPKLKKHAMTVFVMTCESAAQLRKAGTVTVRDTTLKKLGASHNKSGVVDEHFEVVRFALLDTIKEAVPEMWGPEMNNAWTLAYDQLAGAIKQEMKPSS
;
A
#
# COMPACT_ATOMS: atom_id res chain seq x y z
N MET A 1 -18.15 -12.65 -22.50
CA MET A 1 -17.93 -13.59 -21.39
C MET A 1 -17.56 -12.77 -20.16
N GLY A 2 -18.33 -12.90 -19.08
CA GLY A 2 -18.17 -12.07 -17.89
C GLY A 2 -16.83 -12.31 -17.22
N SER A 3 -16.00 -11.27 -17.13
CA SER A 3 -14.87 -11.26 -16.21
C SER A 3 -15.42 -11.13 -14.79
N GLY A 4 -15.97 -12.23 -14.26
CA GLY A 4 -16.28 -12.31 -12.84
C GLY A 4 -14.96 -12.13 -12.09
N LYS A 5 -14.82 -11.01 -11.37
CA LYS A 5 -13.66 -10.77 -10.50
C LYS A 5 -13.50 -12.00 -9.62
N GLU A 6 -12.37 -12.69 -9.76
CA GLU A 6 -12.08 -13.90 -8.99
C GLU A 6 -12.13 -13.53 -7.50
N LYS A 7 -13.03 -14.17 -6.75
CA LYS A 7 -13.13 -13.93 -5.32
C LYS A 7 -11.92 -14.56 -4.66
N ILE A 8 -11.10 -13.73 -4.03
CA ILE A 8 -9.94 -14.20 -3.27
C ILE A 8 -10.43 -14.80 -1.95
N ALA A 9 -10.03 -16.04 -1.70
CA ALA A 9 -10.21 -16.67 -0.40
C ALA A 9 -9.18 -16.09 0.57
N PHE A 10 -9.58 -15.09 1.36
CA PHE A 10 -8.79 -14.55 2.45
C PHE A 10 -9.30 -15.13 3.78
N SER A 11 -8.44 -15.87 4.47
CA SER A 11 -8.82 -16.65 5.65
C SER A 11 -9.01 -15.77 6.88
N GLU A 12 -9.66 -16.33 7.91
CA GLU A 12 -9.78 -15.66 9.20
C GLU A 12 -8.43 -15.48 9.88
N GLU A 13 -7.55 -16.47 9.77
CA GLU A 13 -6.19 -16.43 10.30
C GLU A 13 -5.37 -15.32 9.64
N GLN A 14 -5.50 -15.15 8.31
CA GLN A 14 -4.85 -14.06 7.58
C GLN A 14 -5.35 -12.69 8.05
N GLU A 15 -6.66 -12.52 8.24
CA GLU A 15 -7.23 -11.28 8.78
C GLU A 15 -6.73 -11.01 10.18
N VAL A 16 -6.74 -12.02 11.05
CA VAL A 16 -6.28 -11.91 12.43
C VAL A 16 -4.81 -11.48 12.48
N LEU A 17 -3.94 -12.02 11.62
CA LEU A 17 -2.53 -11.63 11.55
C LEU A 17 -2.36 -10.16 11.16
N VAL A 18 -3.05 -9.70 10.11
CA VAL A 18 -3.01 -8.31 9.66
C VAL A 18 -3.56 -7.37 10.73
N VAL A 19 -4.74 -7.67 11.28
CA VAL A 19 -5.40 -6.81 12.28
C VAL A 19 -4.63 -6.75 13.59
N LYS A 20 -4.09 -7.87 14.08
CA LYS A 20 -3.29 -7.88 15.32
C LYS A 20 -1.99 -7.09 15.16
N SER A 21 -1.24 -7.34 14.08
CA SER A 21 0.00 -6.60 13.81
C SER A 21 -0.27 -5.11 13.58
N TRP A 22 -1.33 -4.75 12.84
CA TRP A 22 -1.77 -3.37 12.71
C TRP A 22 -2.09 -2.72 14.06
N ASN A 23 -2.80 -3.42 14.95
CA ASN A 23 -3.13 -2.89 16.27
C ASN A 23 -1.90 -2.64 17.15
N ALA A 24 -0.83 -3.42 16.98
CA ALA A 24 0.46 -3.18 17.63
C ALA A 24 1.16 -1.94 17.05
N MET A 25 1.06 -1.71 15.73
CA MET A 25 1.75 -0.63 15.03
C MET A 25 0.99 0.71 15.02
N LYS A 26 -0.34 0.71 15.18
CA LYS A 26 -1.20 1.88 14.87
C LYS A 26 -0.88 3.14 15.67
N LYS A 27 -0.32 3.01 16.88
CA LYS A 27 0.09 4.16 17.71
C LYS A 27 1.26 4.92 17.08
N ASP A 28 2.15 4.20 16.41
CA ASP A 28 3.35 4.74 15.74
C ASP A 28 3.20 4.78 14.22
N ALA A 29 1.99 4.54 13.69
CA ALA A 29 1.73 4.42 12.26
C ALA A 29 2.24 5.62 11.46
N ALA A 30 2.17 6.83 12.02
CA ALA A 30 2.69 8.03 11.36
C ALA A 30 4.21 7.98 11.14
N ALA A 31 4.97 7.52 12.14
CA ALA A 31 6.42 7.38 12.04
C ALA A 31 6.81 6.19 11.17
N LEU A 32 6.13 5.04 11.35
CA LEU A 32 6.33 3.84 10.54
C LEU A 32 6.02 4.09 9.06
N SER A 33 4.96 4.84 8.75
CA SER A 33 4.62 5.21 7.37
C SER A 33 5.72 6.05 6.73
N MET A 34 6.28 7.01 7.47
CA MET A 34 7.38 7.82 6.95
C MET A 34 8.62 6.94 6.70
N LYS A 35 9.00 6.10 7.67
CA LYS A 35 10.11 5.15 7.53
C LYS A 35 9.93 4.25 6.30
N PHE A 36 8.73 3.72 6.11
CA PHE A 36 8.35 2.93 4.94
C PHE A 36 8.62 3.66 3.63
N PHE A 37 8.16 4.90 3.47
CA PHE A 37 8.37 5.63 2.21
C PHE A 37 9.80 6.13 2.01
N LEU A 38 10.54 6.43 3.08
CA LEU A 38 11.97 6.68 2.97
C LEU A 38 12.70 5.44 2.45
N ARG A 39 12.32 4.24 2.93
CA ARG A 39 12.86 2.98 2.44
C ARG A 39 12.56 2.72 0.95
N VAL A 40 11.40 3.14 0.46
CA VAL A 40 11.10 3.11 -0.99
C VAL A 40 12.15 3.89 -1.78
N PHE A 41 12.55 5.08 -1.29
CA PHE A 41 13.55 5.91 -1.95
C PHE A 41 14.99 5.42 -1.72
N GLU A 42 15.27 4.69 -0.65
CA GLU A 42 16.54 3.98 -0.48
C GLU A 42 16.71 2.87 -1.53
N ILE A 43 15.65 2.11 -1.81
CA ILE A 43 15.66 1.01 -2.78
C ILE A 43 15.62 1.52 -4.22
N ALA A 44 14.76 2.52 -4.48
CA ALA A 44 14.57 3.10 -5.80
C ALA A 44 14.60 4.65 -5.70
N PRO A 45 15.79 5.27 -5.67
CA PRO A 45 15.91 6.73 -5.55
C PRO A 45 15.14 7.50 -6.64
N SER A 46 15.05 6.94 -7.85
CA SER A 46 14.31 7.53 -8.96
C SER A 46 12.80 7.66 -8.69
N ALA A 47 12.22 6.86 -7.78
CA ALA A 47 10.80 6.92 -7.46
C ALA A 47 10.42 8.26 -6.80
N ALA A 48 11.35 8.95 -6.13
CA ALA A 48 11.11 10.29 -5.59
C ALA A 48 10.73 11.29 -6.69
N ASN A 49 11.21 11.10 -7.92
CA ASN A 49 10.91 11.97 -9.05
C ASN A 49 9.44 11.90 -9.50
N LEU A 50 8.68 10.86 -9.13
CA LEU A 50 7.27 10.70 -9.45
C LEU A 50 6.36 11.57 -8.57
N PHE A 51 6.88 12.03 -7.44
CA PHE A 51 6.17 12.93 -6.53
C PHE A 51 6.47 14.38 -6.90
N SER A 52 5.64 14.98 -7.76
CA SER A 52 5.84 16.36 -8.22
C SER A 52 6.00 17.35 -7.07
N PHE A 53 5.25 17.16 -5.98
CA PHE A 53 5.32 18.01 -4.80
C PHE A 53 6.66 17.95 -4.06
N LEU A 54 7.46 16.88 -4.20
CA LEU A 54 8.80 16.85 -3.60
C LEU A 54 9.74 17.81 -4.32
N ARG A 55 9.51 18.09 -5.62
CA ARG A 55 10.24 19.11 -6.35
C ARG A 55 9.82 20.52 -5.93
N GLU A 56 8.51 20.72 -5.74
CA GLU A 56 7.93 21.98 -5.25
C GLU A 56 8.41 22.31 -3.83
N ASP A 57 8.47 21.29 -2.96
CA ASP A 57 8.86 21.40 -1.56
C ASP A 57 10.35 21.08 -1.36
N SER A 58 11.23 21.40 -2.31
CA SER A 58 12.66 21.00 -2.31
C SER A 58 13.47 21.49 -1.10
N ASN A 59 13.00 22.52 -0.39
CA ASN A 59 13.62 23.02 0.84
C ASN A 59 13.18 22.26 2.11
N VAL A 60 12.20 21.36 2.00
CA VAL A 60 11.70 20.55 3.11
C VAL A 60 12.39 19.19 3.07
N PRO A 61 13.11 18.78 4.12
CA PRO A 61 13.66 17.42 4.20
C PRO A 61 12.56 16.37 4.00
N LEU A 62 12.86 15.29 3.28
CA LEU A 62 11.87 14.27 2.91
C LEU A 62 11.12 13.72 4.12
N GLU A 63 11.85 13.45 5.21
CA GLU A 63 11.34 12.96 6.48
C GLU A 63 10.32 13.89 7.16
N ASN A 64 10.33 15.16 6.77
CA ASN A 64 9.45 16.20 7.31
C ASN A 64 8.36 16.62 6.30
N ASN A 65 8.31 16.06 5.09
CA ASN A 65 7.35 16.46 4.08
C ASN A 65 5.92 15.96 4.43
N PRO A 66 4.95 16.87 4.67
CA PRO A 66 3.61 16.48 5.13
C PRO A 66 2.79 15.78 4.04
N LYS A 67 3.02 16.09 2.75
CA LYS A 67 2.32 15.45 1.62
C LYS A 67 2.79 14.00 1.46
N LEU A 68 4.09 13.77 1.59
CA LEU A 68 4.67 12.42 1.60
C LEU A 68 4.11 11.60 2.76
N LYS A 69 4.14 12.17 3.98
CA LYS A 69 3.59 11.52 5.18
C LYS A 69 2.14 11.08 4.99
N LYS A 70 1.30 11.95 4.44
CA LYS A 70 -0.10 11.66 4.17
C LYS A 70 -0.29 10.53 3.15
N HIS A 71 0.48 10.54 2.06
CA HIS A 71 0.44 9.47 1.07
C HIS A 71 0.86 8.14 1.70
N ALA A 72 1.97 8.13 2.43
CA ALA A 72 2.48 6.95 3.12
C ALA A 72 1.47 6.33 4.10
N MET A 73 0.85 7.18 4.94
CA MET A 73 -0.20 6.72 5.86
C MET A 73 -1.41 6.13 5.13
N THR A 74 -1.79 6.73 4.00
CA THR A 74 -2.92 6.25 3.20
C THR A 74 -2.63 4.86 2.64
N VAL A 75 -1.43 4.62 2.10
CA VAL A 75 -1.04 3.29 1.61
C VAL A 75 -1.08 2.24 2.72
N PHE A 76 -0.53 2.56 3.90
CA PHE A 76 -0.49 1.62 5.02
C PHE A 76 -1.90 1.28 5.54
N VAL A 77 -2.73 2.31 5.76
CA VAL A 77 -4.12 2.13 6.24
C VAL A 77 -4.96 1.38 5.21
N MET A 78 -4.95 1.79 3.94
CA MET A 78 -5.75 1.13 2.91
C MET A 78 -5.33 -0.33 2.71
N THR A 79 -4.04 -0.65 2.88
CA THR A 79 -3.58 -2.05 2.85
C THR A 79 -4.18 -2.85 4.00
N CYS A 80 -4.18 -2.31 5.23
CA CYS A 80 -4.84 -2.97 6.36
C CYS A 80 -6.35 -3.13 6.13
N GLU A 81 -7.03 -2.11 5.61
CA GLU A 81 -8.47 -2.16 5.32
C GLU A 81 -8.79 -3.19 4.24
N SER A 82 -7.91 -3.36 3.25
CA SER A 82 -8.09 -4.34 2.19
C SER A 82 -8.16 -5.77 2.72
N ALA A 83 -7.39 -6.12 3.76
CA ALA A 83 -7.48 -7.44 4.40
C ALA A 83 -8.89 -7.74 4.93
N ALA A 84 -9.49 -6.77 5.64
CA ALA A 84 -10.86 -6.90 6.15
C ALA A 84 -11.90 -6.97 5.02
N GLN A 85 -11.69 -6.22 3.92
CA GLN A 85 -12.56 -6.26 2.74
C GLN A 85 -12.47 -7.62 2.03
N LEU A 86 -11.26 -8.16 1.88
CA LEU A 86 -11.02 -9.47 1.27
C LEU A 86 -11.67 -10.57 2.11
N ARG A 87 -11.55 -10.55 3.45
CA ARG A 87 -12.24 -11.51 4.31
C ARG A 87 -13.75 -11.46 4.13
N LYS A 88 -14.32 -10.24 4.17
CA LYS A 88 -15.77 -10.04 4.16
C LYS A 88 -16.42 -10.28 2.80
N ALA A 89 -15.76 -9.88 1.71
CA ALA A 89 -16.36 -9.80 0.39
C ALA A 89 -15.61 -10.60 -0.69
N GLY A 90 -14.41 -11.11 -0.39
CA GLY A 90 -13.53 -11.76 -1.36
C GLY A 90 -12.92 -10.82 -2.40
N THR A 91 -13.07 -9.51 -2.23
CA THR A 91 -12.56 -8.48 -3.15
C THR A 91 -12.35 -7.18 -2.39
N VAL A 92 -11.48 -6.30 -2.92
CA VAL A 92 -11.40 -4.91 -2.50
C VAL A 92 -12.73 -4.21 -2.84
N THR A 93 -13.31 -3.51 -1.87
CA THR A 93 -14.61 -2.83 -1.97
C THR A 93 -14.48 -1.31 -1.84
N VAL A 94 -13.30 -0.76 -2.12
CA VAL A 94 -13.10 0.69 -2.24
C VAL A 94 -14.04 1.22 -3.32
N ARG A 95 -14.75 2.33 -3.04
CA ARG A 95 -15.72 2.93 -3.96
C ARG A 95 -15.09 3.14 -5.34
N ASP A 96 -15.81 2.77 -6.40
CA ASP A 96 -15.32 2.87 -7.79
C ASP A 96 -14.82 4.27 -8.15
N THR A 97 -15.50 5.33 -7.67
CA THR A 97 -15.08 6.72 -7.89
C THR A 97 -13.75 7.06 -7.22
N THR A 98 -13.44 6.42 -6.10
CA THR A 98 -12.13 6.55 -5.43
C THR A 98 -11.06 5.77 -6.19
N LEU A 99 -11.34 4.52 -6.58
CA LEU A 99 -10.38 3.71 -7.36
C LEU A 99 -10.01 4.38 -8.69
N LYS A 100 -11.00 4.92 -9.42
CA LYS A 100 -10.77 5.70 -10.64
C LYS A 100 -9.85 6.90 -10.42
N LYS A 101 -10.05 7.65 -9.34
CA LYS A 101 -9.20 8.80 -8.98
C LYS A 101 -7.78 8.35 -8.64
N LEU A 102 -7.64 7.25 -7.89
CA LEU A 102 -6.34 6.68 -7.54
C LEU A 102 -5.61 6.21 -8.79
N GLY A 103 -6.25 5.41 -9.65
CA GLY A 103 -5.69 4.92 -10.90
C GLY A 103 -5.24 6.06 -11.82
N ALA A 104 -6.11 7.04 -12.06
CA ALA A 104 -5.77 8.22 -12.86
C ALA A 104 -4.59 9.02 -12.28
N SER A 105 -4.52 9.18 -10.95
CA SER A 105 -3.39 9.88 -10.32
C SER A 105 -2.07 9.11 -10.47
N HIS A 106 -2.07 7.79 -10.24
CA HIS A 106 -0.85 6.99 -10.35
C HIS A 106 -0.38 6.90 -11.80
N ASN A 107 -1.30 6.76 -12.75
CA ASN A 107 -0.98 6.78 -14.17
C ASN A 107 -0.41 8.13 -14.62
N LYS A 108 -1.04 9.25 -14.21
CA LYS A 108 -0.55 10.61 -14.53
C LYS A 108 0.87 10.86 -13.99
N SER A 109 1.20 10.30 -12.82
CA SER A 109 2.54 10.42 -12.23
C SER A 109 3.58 9.50 -12.88
N GLY A 110 3.20 8.62 -13.81
CA GLY A 110 4.12 7.67 -14.45
C GLY A 110 4.48 6.47 -13.57
N VAL A 111 3.60 6.09 -12.63
CA VAL A 111 3.79 4.87 -11.85
C VAL A 111 3.63 3.65 -12.76
N VAL A 112 4.47 2.64 -12.57
CA VAL A 112 4.53 1.39 -13.34
C VAL A 112 4.58 0.22 -12.37
N ASP A 113 4.51 -1.01 -12.87
CA ASP A 113 4.38 -2.21 -12.05
C ASP A 113 5.53 -2.39 -11.06
N GLU A 114 6.76 -2.10 -11.49
CA GLU A 114 7.99 -2.18 -10.70
C GLU A 114 7.93 -1.27 -9.47
N HIS A 115 7.29 -0.10 -9.57
CA HIS A 115 7.13 0.80 -8.43
C HIS A 115 6.23 0.18 -7.35
N PHE A 116 5.19 -0.55 -7.71
CA PHE A 116 4.35 -1.26 -6.73
C PHE A 116 5.12 -2.40 -6.04
N GLU A 117 6.03 -3.07 -6.75
CA GLU A 117 6.86 -4.12 -6.16
C GLU A 117 7.83 -3.59 -5.11
N VAL A 118 8.49 -2.45 -5.41
CA VAL A 118 9.35 -1.76 -4.44
C VAL A 118 8.55 -1.33 -3.21
N VAL A 119 7.34 -0.78 -3.42
CA VAL A 119 6.45 -0.36 -2.33
C VAL A 119 6.01 -1.56 -1.49
N ARG A 120 5.66 -2.70 -2.11
CA ARG A 120 5.35 -3.94 -1.38
C ARG A 120 6.52 -4.37 -0.51
N PHE A 121 7.71 -4.46 -1.09
CA PHE A 121 8.91 -4.87 -0.36
C PHE A 121 9.18 -3.96 0.84
N ALA A 122 9.20 -2.65 0.62
CA ALA A 122 9.46 -1.66 1.68
C ALA A 122 8.40 -1.70 2.79
N LEU A 123 7.13 -1.93 2.44
CA LEU A 123 6.05 -2.09 3.41
C LEU A 123 6.28 -3.31 4.30
N LEU A 124 6.51 -4.48 3.70
CA LEU A 124 6.70 -5.74 4.42
C LEU A 124 7.94 -5.70 5.32
N ASP A 125 9.04 -5.13 4.82
CA ASP A 125 10.27 -4.96 5.58
C ASP A 125 10.07 -4.01 6.78
N THR A 126 9.32 -2.92 6.60
CA THR A 126 8.96 -2.00 7.70
C THR A 126 8.10 -2.69 8.76
N ILE A 127 7.12 -3.51 8.35
CA ILE A 127 6.27 -4.26 9.28
C ILE A 127 7.09 -5.28 10.05
N LYS A 128 7.98 -6.03 9.36
CA LYS A 128 8.88 -7.00 9.98
C LYS A 128 9.72 -6.37 11.09
N GLU A 129 10.29 -5.19 10.84
CA GLU A 129 11.08 -4.47 11.85
C GLU A 129 10.22 -3.90 13.00
N ALA A 130 8.97 -3.53 12.73
CA ALA A 130 8.07 -2.95 13.73
C ALA A 130 7.49 -3.99 14.70
N VAL A 131 7.25 -5.22 14.23
CA VAL A 131 6.66 -6.31 15.02
C VAL A 131 7.44 -7.63 14.86
N PRO A 132 8.75 -7.68 15.16
CA PRO A 132 9.60 -8.83 14.87
C PRO A 132 9.12 -10.12 15.57
N GLU A 133 8.61 -10.00 16.79
CA GLU A 133 8.08 -11.13 17.58
C GLU A 133 6.79 -11.73 17.00
N MET A 134 6.06 -10.97 16.18
CA MET A 134 4.84 -11.44 15.51
C MET A 134 5.11 -11.90 14.07
N TRP A 135 6.28 -11.57 13.53
CA TRP A 135 6.58 -11.75 12.13
C TRP A 135 6.87 -13.22 11.80
N GLY A 136 6.24 -13.71 10.74
CA GLY A 136 6.41 -15.07 10.24
C GLY A 136 5.95 -15.19 8.78
N PRO A 137 6.20 -16.34 8.13
CA PRO A 137 5.80 -16.59 6.75
C PRO A 137 4.31 -16.34 6.48
N GLU A 138 3.45 -16.73 7.43
CA GLU A 138 2.00 -16.58 7.34
C GLU A 138 1.58 -15.12 7.38
N MET A 139 2.20 -14.32 8.26
CA MET A 139 1.94 -12.88 8.36
C MET A 139 2.44 -12.15 7.11
N ASN A 140 3.62 -12.52 6.62
CA ASN A 140 4.17 -11.98 5.37
C ASN A 140 3.20 -12.22 4.21
N ASN A 141 2.72 -13.46 4.06
CA ASN A 141 1.75 -13.81 3.03
C ASN A 141 0.43 -13.03 3.19
N ALA A 142 -0.10 -12.90 4.40
CA ALA A 142 -1.34 -12.17 4.65
C ALA A 142 -1.25 -10.68 4.26
N TRP A 143 -0.16 -10.00 4.63
CA TRP A 143 0.08 -8.61 4.22
C TRP A 143 0.36 -8.47 2.73
N THR A 144 1.09 -9.43 2.13
CA THR A 144 1.36 -9.48 0.69
C THR A 144 0.07 -9.56 -0.11
N LEU A 145 -0.83 -10.50 0.23
CA LEU A 145 -2.11 -10.66 -0.45
C LEU A 145 -3.00 -9.43 -0.31
N ALA A 146 -3.07 -8.85 0.90
CA ALA A 146 -3.82 -7.61 1.12
C ALA A 146 -3.30 -6.48 0.20
N TYR A 147 -1.99 -6.27 0.19
CA TYR A 147 -1.35 -5.27 -0.67
C TYR A 147 -1.59 -5.53 -2.16
N ASP A 148 -1.33 -6.75 -2.63
CA ASP A 148 -1.39 -7.10 -4.04
C ASP A 148 -2.80 -6.94 -4.61
N GLN A 149 -3.84 -7.24 -3.82
CA GLN A 149 -5.23 -7.05 -4.24
C GLN A 149 -5.61 -5.58 -4.31
N LEU A 150 -5.16 -4.75 -3.37
CA LEU A 150 -5.34 -3.30 -3.44
C LEU A 150 -4.59 -2.70 -4.65
N ALA A 151 -3.32 -3.08 -4.83
CA ALA A 151 -2.51 -2.64 -5.96
C ALA A 151 -3.14 -3.07 -7.28
N GLY A 152 -3.63 -4.31 -7.39
CA GLY A 152 -4.34 -4.83 -8.56
C GLY A 152 -5.59 -4.01 -8.89
N ALA A 153 -6.39 -3.66 -7.88
CA ALA A 153 -7.57 -2.81 -8.07
C ALA A 153 -7.21 -1.40 -8.56
N ILE A 154 -6.12 -0.81 -8.08
CA ILE A 154 -5.63 0.50 -8.55
C ILE A 154 -5.10 0.40 -9.99
N LYS A 155 -4.28 -0.62 -10.28
CA LYS A 155 -3.68 -0.88 -11.60
C LYS A 155 -4.74 -1.09 -12.69
N GLN A 156 -5.87 -1.71 -12.36
CA GLN A 156 -7.00 -1.85 -13.29
C GLN A 156 -7.52 -0.48 -13.76
N GLU A 157 -7.55 0.52 -12.88
CA GLU A 157 -8.01 1.88 -13.18
C GLU A 157 -6.88 2.81 -13.67
N MET A 158 -5.63 2.32 -13.73
CA MET A 158 -4.51 3.06 -14.36
C MET A 158 -4.54 2.96 -15.88
N LYS A 159 -5.14 1.89 -16.42
CA LYS A 159 -5.30 1.69 -17.87
C LYS A 159 -6.44 2.59 -18.36
N PRO A 160 -6.29 3.27 -19.52
CA PRO A 160 -7.40 4.03 -20.08
C PRO A 160 -8.58 3.08 -20.31
N SER A 161 -9.77 3.48 -19.83
CA SER A 161 -11.01 2.77 -20.13
C SER A 161 -11.15 2.64 -21.64
N SER A 162 -11.17 1.41 -22.15
CA SER A 162 -11.52 1.14 -23.55
C SER A 162 -12.98 1.48 -23.82
#